data_AF-A0A6P7KMN5-F1
#
_entry.id   AF-A0A6P7KMN5-F1
#
_cell.length_a   1.000
_cell.length_b   1.000
_cell.length_c   1.000
_cell.angle_alpha   90.00
_cell.angle_beta   90.00
_cell.angle_gamma   90.00
#
_symmetry.space_group_name_H-M   'P 1'
#
loop_
_entity.id
_entity.type
_entity.pdbx_description
1 polymer ?
#
loop_
_entity_poly.entity_id
_entity_poly.type
_entity_poly.pdbx_seq_one_letter_code
_entity_poly.pdbx_strand_id
1 'polypeptide(L)'
;MRKKSKASNSLVTTSAAFQDHITRSLLCTDASPADPFWRRLTKTFRDPRARERVEENQGDREYVLDPAPCPLTLAQKLGLVASPGQRLTEDEWTWIKSRSVQQKESAQPCAVCREEFGLQPQVLLSCSHVFHRVCLQAFERFSGRKSCPMCRREHYETRVIHDAAYLFRHQCATRIQAYWRGYVARKWYRNVRKMTCPKDKRLRRKFFEARLQELNDSFVRYCHTDMEAFLSDIDRSLSSSRRVFQQLERKSVSEPQENDWDRIKSKVVQRGVWDCPICLTALCNPAESDGCNHQCHRRTMLLSCSHLFHQLCLEAFEAFTVFSADGIPSCPLCRSAYHKKLI
;
A
#
# COMPACT_ATOMS: atom_id res chain seq x y z
N MET A 1 82.26 35.70 -41.74
CA MET A 1 82.22 35.03 -40.42
C MET A 1 80.83 34.92 -39.76
N ARG A 2 79.83 35.79 -40.02
CA ARG A 2 78.53 35.80 -39.30
C ARG A 2 77.50 34.68 -39.63
N LYS A 3 77.69 33.86 -40.68
CA LYS A 3 76.70 32.83 -41.07
C LYS A 3 76.80 31.53 -40.26
N LYS A 4 77.98 31.16 -39.72
CA LYS A 4 78.18 29.92 -38.95
C LYS A 4 77.52 29.95 -37.56
N SER A 5 77.48 31.11 -36.89
CA SER A 5 76.89 31.23 -35.55
C SER A 5 75.36 31.09 -35.55
N LYS A 6 74.66 31.58 -36.60
CA LYS A 6 73.21 31.39 -36.75
C LYS A 6 72.82 29.92 -36.95
N ALA A 7 73.61 29.15 -37.70
CA ALA A 7 73.35 27.73 -37.92
C ALA A 7 73.56 26.91 -36.64
N SER A 8 74.63 27.19 -35.89
CA SER A 8 74.91 26.60 -34.57
C SER A 8 73.77 26.84 -33.58
N ASN A 9 73.30 28.09 -33.47
CA ASN A 9 72.22 28.43 -32.53
C ASN A 9 70.89 27.78 -32.92
N SER A 10 70.60 27.67 -34.22
CA SER A 10 69.42 26.95 -34.72
C SER A 10 69.47 25.46 -34.31
N LEU A 11 70.62 24.80 -34.48
CA LEU A 11 70.80 23.39 -34.13
C LEU A 11 70.65 23.13 -32.61
N VAL A 12 71.12 24.06 -31.77
CA VAL A 12 70.94 23.98 -30.32
C VAL A 12 69.47 24.13 -29.94
N THR A 13 68.75 25.08 -30.55
CA THR A 13 67.32 25.27 -30.28
C THR A 13 66.45 24.10 -30.74
N THR A 14 66.76 23.50 -31.90
CA THR A 14 66.03 22.31 -32.38
C THR A 14 66.31 21.10 -31.49
N SER A 15 67.56 20.90 -31.06
CA SER A 15 67.93 19.79 -30.16
C SER A 15 67.26 19.91 -28.80
N ALA A 16 67.23 21.11 -28.21
CA ALA A 16 66.53 21.38 -26.96
C ALA A 16 65.01 21.17 -27.09
N ALA A 17 64.42 21.56 -28.23
CA ALA A 17 63.01 21.33 -28.51
C ALA A 17 62.67 19.83 -28.59
N PHE A 18 63.52 19.00 -29.19
CA PHE A 18 63.34 17.55 -29.22
C PHE A 18 63.50 16.90 -27.84
N GLN A 19 64.47 17.34 -27.04
CA GLN A 19 64.65 16.83 -25.67
C GLN A 19 63.45 17.16 -24.77
N ASP A 20 62.90 18.38 -24.85
CA ASP A 20 61.64 18.75 -24.17
C ASP A 20 60.48 17.88 -24.64
N HIS A 21 60.37 17.64 -25.95
CA HIS A 21 59.32 16.81 -26.53
C HIS A 21 59.36 15.36 -26.04
N ILE A 22 60.54 14.73 -26.05
CA ILE A 22 60.73 13.34 -25.57
C ILE A 22 60.44 13.25 -24.07
N THR A 23 60.92 14.21 -23.28
CA THR A 23 60.70 14.21 -21.83
C THR A 23 59.21 14.36 -21.50
N ARG A 24 58.51 15.28 -22.18
CA ARG A 24 57.07 15.50 -21.98
C ARG A 24 56.20 14.37 -22.52
N SER A 25 56.58 13.73 -23.63
CA SER A 25 55.83 12.62 -24.19
C SER A 25 55.87 11.40 -23.25
N LEU A 26 57.03 11.09 -22.68
CA LEU A 26 57.17 10.02 -21.69
C LEU A 26 56.30 10.29 -20.44
N LEU A 27 56.31 11.53 -19.92
CA LEU A 27 55.49 11.91 -18.76
C LEU A 27 53.97 11.94 -19.04
N CYS A 28 53.55 12.22 -20.28
CA CYS A 28 52.13 12.26 -20.66
C CYS A 28 51.59 10.86 -21.04
N THR A 29 52.47 9.90 -21.39
CA THR A 29 52.09 8.51 -21.75
C THR A 29 51.63 7.69 -20.53
N ASP A 30 52.19 7.98 -19.34
CA ASP A 30 51.81 7.32 -18.07
C ASP A 30 50.42 7.73 -17.54
N ALA A 31 49.71 8.61 -18.25
CA ALA A 31 48.32 8.99 -17.97
C ALA A 31 47.29 8.22 -18.82
N SER A 32 47.69 7.10 -19.44
CA SER A 32 46.77 6.15 -20.09
C SER A 32 45.95 5.39 -19.03
N PRO A 33 44.68 5.03 -19.26
CA PRO A 33 43.76 4.52 -18.24
C PRO A 33 44.05 3.09 -17.74
N ALA A 34 45.19 2.49 -18.11
CA ALA A 34 45.40 1.05 -18.03
C ALA A 34 46.15 0.56 -16.78
N ASP A 35 46.67 1.43 -15.89
CA ASP A 35 47.45 0.95 -14.73
C ASP A 35 46.93 1.48 -13.37
N PRO A 36 46.52 0.59 -12.43
CA PRO A 36 46.00 1.00 -11.13
C PRO A 36 47.10 1.34 -10.09
N PHE A 37 48.39 1.37 -10.45
CA PHE A 37 49.44 1.19 -9.43
C PHE A 37 50.13 2.43 -8.84
N TRP A 38 49.85 3.67 -9.28
CA TRP A 38 50.55 4.86 -8.74
C TRP A 38 49.65 5.98 -8.20
N ARG A 39 48.61 5.62 -7.43
CA ARG A 39 47.97 6.55 -6.49
C ARG A 39 48.23 6.17 -5.05
N ARG A 40 49.49 6.31 -4.66
CA ARG A 40 49.85 6.40 -3.24
C ARG A 40 50.98 7.42 -3.06
N LEU A 41 50.64 8.69 -3.18
CA LEU A 41 51.23 9.70 -2.30
C LEU A 41 50.23 10.87 -2.17
N THR A 42 49.95 11.19 -0.90
CA THR A 42 49.17 12.33 -0.39
C THR A 42 47.70 12.49 -0.85
N LYS A 43 46.82 11.64 -0.31
CA LYS A 43 45.44 12.04 0.01
C LYS A 43 45.25 12.07 1.52
N THR A 44 45.12 13.28 2.05
CA THR A 44 44.46 13.52 3.32
C THR A 44 43.05 12.95 3.23
N PHE A 45 42.67 12.16 4.23
CA PHE A 45 41.33 11.61 4.39
C PHE A 45 40.33 12.78 4.47
N ARG A 46 39.56 12.98 3.40
CA ARG A 46 38.30 13.74 3.45
C ARG A 46 37.17 12.81 3.02
N ASP A 47 36.18 12.78 3.92
CA ASP A 47 34.97 11.96 3.96
C ASP A 47 34.29 11.75 2.59
N PRO A 48 34.04 10.50 2.15
CA PRO A 48 33.36 10.18 0.90
C PRO A 48 31.91 10.69 0.82
N ARG A 49 31.26 11.03 1.94
CA ARG A 49 29.83 11.39 1.97
C ARG A 49 29.53 12.82 1.54
N ALA A 50 30.54 13.68 1.40
CA ALA A 50 30.34 15.08 1.02
C ALA A 50 30.19 15.30 -0.50
N ARG A 51 30.57 14.33 -1.34
CA ARG A 51 30.61 14.51 -2.80
C ARG A 51 29.30 14.15 -3.52
N GLU A 52 28.53 13.21 -2.98
CA GLU A 52 27.22 12.85 -3.55
C GLU A 52 26.17 13.95 -3.37
N ARG A 53 26.33 14.84 -2.39
CA ARG A 53 25.31 15.87 -2.08
C ARG A 53 25.41 17.15 -2.91
N VAL A 54 26.43 17.31 -3.75
CA VAL A 54 26.69 18.54 -4.52
C VAL A 54 26.36 18.39 -6.01
N GLU A 55 26.16 17.16 -6.51
CA GLU A 55 25.83 16.92 -7.92
C GLU A 55 24.33 17.02 -8.25
N GLU A 56 23.43 16.99 -7.27
CA GLU A 56 21.97 17.11 -7.51
C GLU A 56 21.52 18.51 -7.97
N ASN A 57 22.39 19.53 -7.93
CA ASN A 57 22.02 20.92 -8.19
C ASN A 57 22.74 21.58 -9.39
N GLN A 58 23.47 20.80 -10.21
CA GLN A 58 24.06 21.27 -11.46
C GLN A 58 23.29 20.66 -12.63
N GLY A 59 22.13 21.24 -12.92
CA GLY A 59 21.19 20.70 -13.91
C GLY A 59 21.80 20.47 -15.29
N ASP A 60 21.40 19.36 -15.92
CA ASP A 60 21.48 18.98 -17.35
C ASP A 60 22.57 19.68 -18.22
N ARG A 61 23.78 19.90 -17.68
CA ARG A 61 24.89 20.55 -18.39
C ARG A 61 25.71 19.50 -19.12
N GLU A 62 25.87 19.70 -20.42
CA GLU A 62 26.71 18.85 -21.27
C GLU A 62 28.19 19.15 -21.06
N TYR A 63 29.02 18.11 -21.05
CA TYR A 63 30.47 18.24 -20.91
C TYR A 63 31.22 17.15 -21.67
N VAL A 64 32.45 17.45 -22.06
CA VAL A 64 33.37 16.51 -22.74
C VAL A 64 34.03 15.62 -21.69
N LEU A 65 34.01 14.30 -21.88
CA LEU A 65 34.57 13.32 -20.94
C LEU A 65 36.09 13.16 -21.08
N ASP A 66 36.63 13.46 -22.26
CA ASP A 66 38.05 13.26 -22.54
C ASP A 66 38.95 14.22 -21.72
N PRO A 67 40.16 13.81 -21.32
CA PRO A 67 41.11 14.65 -20.60
C PRO A 67 41.72 15.71 -21.51
N ALA A 68 41.94 16.92 -20.97
CA ALA A 68 42.46 18.06 -21.73
C ALA A 68 43.80 17.72 -22.40
N PRO A 69 44.03 18.13 -23.66
CA PRO A 69 45.28 17.84 -24.35
C PRO A 69 46.46 18.43 -23.58
N CYS A 70 47.54 17.66 -23.50
CA CYS A 70 48.81 18.15 -22.95
C CYS A 70 49.24 19.42 -23.73
N PRO A 71 49.73 20.47 -23.04
CA PRO A 71 50.14 21.72 -23.70
C PRO A 71 51.23 21.43 -24.72
N LEU A 72 51.15 22.10 -25.89
CA LEU A 72 52.07 21.89 -27.01
C LEU A 72 53.52 22.08 -26.59
N THR A 73 54.34 21.06 -26.88
CA THR A 73 55.79 21.06 -26.67
C THR A 73 56.47 22.06 -27.61
N LEU A 74 57.69 22.50 -27.27
CA LEU A 74 58.42 23.44 -28.10
C LEU A 74 58.66 22.89 -29.52
N ALA A 75 58.94 21.59 -29.65
CA ALA A 75 59.12 20.94 -30.96
C ALA A 75 57.85 20.98 -31.82
N GLN A 76 56.67 20.82 -31.20
CA GLN A 76 55.38 20.92 -31.90
C GLN A 76 55.08 22.35 -32.35
N LYS A 77 55.40 23.35 -31.52
CA LYS A 77 55.24 24.77 -31.88
C LYS A 77 56.18 25.18 -33.03
N LEU A 78 57.37 24.58 -33.10
CA LEU A 78 58.34 24.82 -34.16
C LEU A 78 58.08 23.99 -35.43
N GLY A 79 57.06 23.13 -35.44
CA GLY A 79 56.74 22.26 -36.57
C GLY A 79 57.75 21.12 -36.80
N LEU A 80 58.63 20.85 -35.83
CA LEU A 80 59.60 19.74 -35.89
C LEU A 80 58.94 18.38 -35.63
N VAL A 81 57.82 18.38 -34.90
CA VAL A 81 56.99 17.21 -34.62
C VAL A 81 55.53 17.58 -34.88
N ALA A 82 54.75 16.64 -35.43
CA ALA A 82 53.32 16.84 -35.64
C ALA A 82 52.62 17.20 -34.32
N SER A 83 51.84 18.28 -34.33
CA SER A 83 50.97 18.65 -33.22
C SER A 83 49.89 17.58 -33.02
N PRO A 84 49.49 17.26 -31.78
CA PRO A 84 48.33 16.41 -31.55
C PRO A 84 47.10 17.04 -32.23
N GLY A 85 46.17 16.19 -32.68
CA GLY A 85 44.91 16.69 -33.24
C GLY A 85 44.25 17.69 -32.30
N GLN A 86 43.85 18.84 -32.84
CA GLN A 86 43.15 19.86 -32.07
C GLN A 86 41.80 19.29 -31.61
N ARG A 87 41.41 19.62 -30.38
CA ARG A 87 40.10 19.25 -29.85
C ARG A 87 38.98 19.81 -30.70
N LEU A 88 37.87 19.08 -30.75
CA LEU A 88 36.65 19.61 -31.34
C LEU A 88 36.22 20.88 -30.59
N THR A 89 35.94 21.92 -31.36
CA THR A 89 35.40 23.19 -30.89
C THR A 89 33.95 23.02 -30.44
N GLU A 90 33.45 23.94 -29.62
CA GLU A 90 32.05 23.90 -29.18
C GLU A 90 31.10 23.99 -30.38
N ASP A 91 31.43 24.79 -31.39
CA ASP A 91 30.66 24.91 -32.63
C ASP A 91 30.59 23.59 -33.40
N GLU A 92 31.71 22.86 -33.52
CA GLU A 92 31.72 21.53 -34.12
C GLU A 92 30.84 20.55 -33.33
N TRP A 93 30.85 20.62 -32.00
CA TRP A 93 29.95 19.81 -31.18
C TRP A 93 28.48 20.15 -31.40
N THR A 94 28.13 21.44 -31.56
CA THR A 94 26.75 21.83 -31.88
C THR A 94 26.32 21.27 -33.25
N TRP A 95 27.22 21.24 -34.23
CA TRP A 95 26.95 20.65 -35.54
C TRP A 95 26.78 19.12 -35.47
N ILE A 96 27.68 18.43 -34.77
CA ILE A 96 27.59 16.97 -34.55
C ILE A 96 26.30 16.61 -33.81
N LYS A 97 25.93 17.40 -32.79
CA LYS A 97 24.69 17.24 -32.05
C LYS A 97 23.48 17.45 -32.97
N SER A 98 23.49 18.49 -33.79
CA SER A 98 22.43 18.76 -34.76
C SER A 98 22.24 17.60 -35.74
N ARG A 99 23.35 17.00 -36.21
CA ARG A 99 23.31 15.81 -37.07
C ARG A 99 22.71 14.59 -36.35
N SER A 100 23.12 14.35 -35.10
CA SER A 100 22.58 13.28 -34.26
C SER A 100 21.07 13.43 -34.02
N VAL A 101 20.60 14.67 -33.79
CA VAL A 101 19.18 14.97 -33.63
C VAL A 101 18.41 14.74 -34.93
N GLN A 102 18.95 15.15 -36.07
CA GLN A 102 18.34 14.90 -37.38
C GLN A 102 18.20 13.40 -37.69
N GLN A 103 19.21 12.61 -37.31
CA GLN A 103 19.20 11.15 -37.43
C GLN A 103 18.33 10.45 -36.37
N LYS A 104 17.86 11.20 -35.36
CA LYS A 104 17.09 10.70 -34.21
C LYS A 104 17.83 9.62 -33.43
N GLU A 105 19.14 9.74 -33.32
CA GLU A 105 19.99 8.74 -32.68
C GLU A 105 19.63 8.52 -31.19
N SER A 106 19.22 9.59 -30.49
CA SER A 106 18.77 9.54 -29.10
C SER A 106 17.36 8.95 -28.93
N ALA A 107 16.59 8.81 -30.01
CA ALA A 107 15.28 8.15 -29.98
C ALA A 107 15.37 6.65 -30.30
N GLN A 108 16.45 6.22 -30.97
CA GLN A 108 16.72 4.81 -31.24
C GLN A 108 17.28 4.13 -29.98
N PRO A 109 17.10 2.82 -29.81
CA PRO A 109 17.71 2.08 -28.72
C PRO A 109 19.24 2.04 -28.88
N CYS A 110 19.96 1.93 -27.77
CA CYS A 110 21.42 1.83 -27.77
C CYS A 110 21.88 0.60 -28.57
N ALA A 111 22.75 0.76 -29.57
CA ALA A 111 23.16 -0.36 -30.43
C ALA A 111 23.96 -1.47 -29.71
N VAL A 112 24.45 -1.22 -28.49
CA VAL A 112 25.21 -2.20 -27.69
C VAL A 112 24.28 -3.08 -26.84
N CYS A 113 23.38 -2.49 -26.04
CA CYS A 113 22.46 -3.25 -25.17
C CYS A 113 21.05 -3.44 -25.75
N ARG A 114 20.70 -2.72 -26.84
CA ARG A 114 19.38 -2.70 -27.49
C ARG A 114 18.24 -2.18 -26.62
N GLU A 115 18.56 -1.44 -25.55
CA GLU A 115 17.58 -0.80 -24.66
C GLU A 115 17.41 0.68 -25.01
N GLU A 116 16.22 1.22 -24.70
CA GLU A 116 15.96 2.65 -24.76
C GLU A 116 16.80 3.40 -23.72
N PHE A 117 17.26 4.62 -24.06
CA PHE A 117 18.13 5.40 -23.18
C PHE A 117 17.47 5.84 -21.86
N GLY A 118 16.18 6.19 -21.91
CA GLY A 118 15.43 6.63 -20.73
C GLY A 118 16.12 7.78 -20.00
N LEU A 119 16.36 7.62 -18.69
CA LEU A 119 17.05 8.59 -17.83
C LEU A 119 18.55 8.31 -17.64
N GLN A 120 19.09 7.29 -18.32
CA GLN A 120 20.48 6.89 -18.14
C GLN A 120 21.45 7.89 -18.80
N PRO A 121 22.68 8.04 -18.26
CA PRO A 121 23.67 8.93 -18.85
C PRO A 121 24.09 8.42 -20.25
N GLN A 122 23.91 9.27 -21.23
CA GLN A 122 24.16 9.02 -22.65
C GLN A 122 25.37 9.83 -23.12
N VAL A 123 26.10 9.28 -24.08
CA VAL A 123 27.30 9.89 -24.65
C VAL A 123 27.18 9.98 -26.16
N LEU A 124 27.51 11.15 -26.69
CA LEU A 124 27.64 11.45 -28.11
C LEU A 124 29.10 11.36 -28.50
N LEU A 125 29.37 10.60 -29.56
CA LEU A 125 30.70 10.48 -30.14
C LEU A 125 30.91 11.53 -31.24
N SER A 126 32.18 11.86 -31.54
CA SER A 126 32.51 12.71 -32.69
C SER A 126 32.06 12.15 -34.05
N CYS A 127 31.77 10.85 -34.11
CA CYS A 127 31.17 10.20 -35.28
C CYS A 127 29.63 10.32 -35.37
N SER A 128 29.01 11.13 -34.52
CA SER A 128 27.56 11.36 -34.36
C SER A 128 26.72 10.17 -33.86
N HIS A 129 27.35 9.15 -33.31
CA HIS A 129 26.66 8.00 -32.72
C HIS A 129 26.43 8.19 -31.22
N VAL A 130 25.32 7.67 -30.69
CA VAL A 130 24.93 7.80 -29.28
C VAL A 130 24.88 6.43 -28.60
N PHE A 131 25.41 6.36 -27.37
CA PHE A 131 25.41 5.15 -26.55
C PHE A 131 25.18 5.47 -25.07
N HIS A 132 24.83 4.47 -24.27
CA HIS A 132 24.94 4.61 -22.81
C HIS A 132 26.41 4.77 -22.45
N ARG A 133 26.70 5.64 -21.48
CA ARG A 133 28.06 5.80 -20.96
C ARG A 133 28.65 4.47 -20.49
N VAL A 134 27.85 3.67 -19.79
CA VAL A 134 28.26 2.36 -19.28
C VAL A 134 28.50 1.35 -20.39
N CYS A 135 27.66 1.33 -21.43
CA CYS A 135 27.81 0.40 -22.55
C CYS A 135 29.05 0.71 -23.37
N LEU A 136 29.32 2.00 -23.63
CA LEU A 136 30.54 2.40 -24.34
C LEU A 136 31.79 2.03 -23.54
N GLN A 137 31.82 2.31 -22.24
CA GLN A 137 32.95 1.95 -21.37
C GLN A 137 33.17 0.43 -21.30
N ALA A 138 32.09 -0.36 -21.24
CA ALA A 138 32.19 -1.82 -21.29
C ALA A 138 32.77 -2.31 -22.63
N PHE A 139 32.34 -1.72 -23.74
CA PHE A 139 32.84 -2.04 -25.08
C PHE A 139 34.33 -1.70 -25.24
N GLU A 140 34.75 -0.53 -24.76
CA GLU A 140 36.15 -0.10 -24.79
C GLU A 140 37.04 -1.05 -23.96
N ARG A 141 36.57 -1.47 -22.78
CA ARG A 141 37.26 -2.46 -21.93
C ARG A 141 37.37 -3.82 -22.59
N PHE A 142 36.31 -4.27 -23.25
CA PHE A 142 36.28 -5.57 -23.93
C PHE A 142 37.16 -5.59 -25.18
N SER A 143 37.09 -4.53 -25.99
CA SER A 143 37.83 -4.44 -27.26
C SER A 143 39.30 -4.05 -27.06
N GLY A 144 39.66 -3.52 -25.88
CA GLY A 144 41.00 -3.00 -25.59
C GLY A 144 41.39 -1.77 -26.42
N ARG A 145 40.43 -1.19 -27.17
CA ARG A 145 40.65 -0.06 -28.09
C ARG A 145 39.46 0.89 -28.03
N LYS A 146 39.75 2.20 -28.10
CA LYS A 146 38.73 3.26 -28.17
C LYS A 146 38.18 3.38 -29.60
N SER A 147 37.23 2.51 -29.95
CA SER A 147 36.61 2.44 -31.28
C SER A 147 35.08 2.48 -31.20
N CYS A 148 34.44 3.12 -32.17
CA CYS A 148 32.98 3.23 -32.17
C CYS A 148 32.34 1.86 -32.48
N PRO A 149 31.37 1.36 -31.68
CA PRO A 149 30.70 0.09 -31.95
C PRO A 149 30.00 0.01 -33.32
N MET A 150 29.57 1.14 -33.88
CA MET A 150 28.82 1.18 -35.15
C MET A 150 29.72 1.40 -36.36
N CYS A 151 30.54 2.46 -36.37
CA CYS A 151 31.35 2.82 -37.54
C CYS A 151 32.84 2.47 -37.41
N ARG A 152 33.27 1.87 -36.30
CA ARG A 152 34.65 1.48 -36.01
C ARG A 152 35.68 2.61 -36.08
N ARG A 153 35.24 3.87 -36.15
CA ARG A 153 36.14 5.03 -36.10
C ARG A 153 36.88 5.03 -34.77
N GLU A 154 38.21 5.14 -34.85
CA GLU A 154 39.10 5.23 -33.70
C GLU A 154 39.32 6.70 -33.30
N HIS A 155 39.84 6.94 -32.10
CA HIS A 155 40.21 8.27 -31.60
C HIS A 155 39.07 9.31 -31.63
N TYR A 156 37.83 8.88 -31.39
CA TYR A 156 36.72 9.81 -31.23
C TYR A 156 36.81 10.57 -29.91
N GLU A 157 36.21 11.76 -29.88
CA GLU A 157 35.90 12.46 -28.65
C GLU A 157 34.50 12.09 -28.15
N THR A 158 34.29 12.22 -26.85
CA THR A 158 33.08 11.83 -26.12
C THR A 158 32.49 13.02 -25.37
N ARG A 159 31.20 13.28 -25.58
CA ARG A 159 30.44 14.32 -24.88
C ARG A 159 29.22 13.70 -24.21
N VAL A 160 28.99 14.02 -22.94
CA VAL A 160 27.75 13.64 -22.25
C VAL A 160 26.62 14.52 -22.77
N ILE A 161 25.53 13.89 -23.19
CA ILE A 161 24.31 14.57 -23.66
C ILE A 161 23.12 14.14 -22.78
N HIS A 162 21.98 14.82 -22.88
CA HIS A 162 20.76 14.50 -22.12
C HIS A 162 19.49 14.47 -22.98
N ASP A 163 19.64 14.43 -24.30
CA ASP A 163 18.54 14.53 -25.26
C ASP A 163 17.49 13.41 -25.12
N ALA A 164 17.91 12.16 -24.87
CA ALA A 164 16.97 11.05 -24.72
C ALA A 164 16.24 11.12 -23.38
N ALA A 165 16.90 11.62 -22.33
CA ALA A 165 16.23 11.91 -21.05
C ALA A 165 15.14 12.97 -21.21
N TYR A 166 15.40 14.01 -22.00
CA TYR A 166 14.38 15.00 -22.37
C TYR A 166 13.22 14.36 -23.15
N LEU A 167 13.52 13.57 -24.18
CA LEU A 167 12.49 12.86 -24.96
C LEU A 167 11.65 11.92 -24.08
N PHE A 168 12.29 11.17 -23.19
CA PHE A 168 11.62 10.26 -22.27
C PHE A 168 10.70 11.01 -21.31
N ARG A 169 11.17 12.11 -20.69
CA ARG A 169 10.34 12.98 -19.84
C ARG A 169 9.13 13.50 -20.62
N HIS A 170 9.31 13.91 -21.87
CA HIS A 170 8.23 14.38 -22.74
C HIS A 170 7.21 13.26 -23.06
N GLN A 171 7.67 12.05 -23.35
CA GLN A 171 6.80 10.89 -23.58
C GLN A 171 6.00 10.52 -22.32
N CYS A 172 6.65 10.51 -21.15
CA CYS A 172 6.00 10.31 -19.86
C CYS A 172 4.92 11.36 -19.60
N ALA A 173 5.24 12.66 -19.81
CA ALA A 173 4.28 13.74 -19.66
C ALA A 173 3.08 13.57 -20.60
N THR A 174 3.32 13.22 -21.87
CA THR A 174 2.27 12.95 -22.85
C THR A 174 1.36 11.81 -22.41
N ARG A 175 1.93 10.71 -21.88
CA ARG A 175 1.16 9.58 -21.34
C ARG A 175 0.28 10.02 -20.18
N ILE A 176 0.85 10.70 -19.17
CA ILE A 176 0.11 11.19 -18.00
C ILE A 176 -1.04 12.11 -18.43
N GLN A 177 -0.76 13.05 -19.33
CA GLN A 177 -1.78 13.96 -19.87
C GLN A 177 -2.89 13.21 -20.61
N ALA A 178 -2.55 12.20 -21.41
CA ALA A 178 -3.55 11.38 -22.11
C ALA A 178 -4.44 10.60 -21.13
N TYR A 179 -3.85 9.98 -20.09
CA TYR A 179 -4.61 9.30 -19.05
C TYR A 179 -5.55 10.24 -18.30
N TRP A 180 -5.07 11.43 -17.95
CA TRP A 180 -5.88 12.46 -17.28
C TRP A 180 -7.03 12.94 -18.15
N ARG A 181 -6.75 13.35 -19.40
CA ARG A 181 -7.77 13.76 -20.37
C ARG A 181 -8.82 12.66 -20.55
N GLY A 182 -8.39 11.41 -20.68
CA GLY A 182 -9.28 10.25 -20.76
C GLY A 182 -10.12 10.05 -19.49
N TYR A 183 -9.55 10.25 -18.30
CA TYR A 183 -10.27 10.16 -17.03
C TYR A 183 -11.36 11.25 -16.92
N VAL A 184 -11.02 12.50 -17.24
CA VAL A 184 -11.98 13.62 -17.24
C VAL A 184 -13.12 13.34 -18.21
N ALA A 185 -12.82 12.91 -19.44
CA ALA A 185 -13.82 12.57 -20.43
C ALA A 185 -14.75 11.43 -19.96
N ARG A 186 -14.20 10.36 -19.38
CA ARG A 186 -15.00 9.25 -18.82
C ARG A 186 -15.85 9.68 -17.62
N LYS A 187 -15.32 10.53 -16.73
CA LYS A 187 -16.06 11.07 -15.58
C LYS A 187 -17.26 11.91 -16.05
N TRP A 188 -17.03 12.79 -17.02
CA TRP A 188 -18.09 13.59 -17.65
C TRP A 188 -19.12 12.70 -18.36
N TYR A 189 -18.67 11.76 -19.19
CA TYR A 189 -19.54 10.85 -19.94
C TYR A 189 -20.40 9.96 -19.03
N ARG A 190 -19.86 9.50 -17.89
CA ARG A 190 -20.65 8.78 -16.87
C ARG A 190 -21.79 9.62 -16.32
N ASN A 191 -21.58 10.93 -16.11
CA ASN A 191 -22.63 11.83 -15.64
C ASN A 191 -23.70 12.06 -16.73
N VAL A 192 -23.26 12.32 -17.96
CA VAL A 192 -24.17 12.46 -19.11
C VAL A 192 -25.02 11.21 -19.31
N ARG A 193 -24.43 10.01 -19.20
CA ARG A 193 -25.16 8.74 -19.31
C ARG A 193 -26.23 8.55 -18.23
N LYS A 194 -26.09 9.18 -17.06
CA LYS A 194 -27.12 9.17 -16.01
C LYS A 194 -28.25 10.14 -16.31
N MET A 195 -27.95 11.31 -16.87
CA MET A 195 -28.94 12.38 -17.06
C MET A 195 -29.65 12.32 -18.41
N THR A 196 -28.99 11.84 -19.46
CA THR A 196 -29.50 11.87 -20.83
C THR A 196 -29.94 10.49 -21.28
N CYS A 197 -31.18 10.38 -21.77
CA CYS A 197 -31.70 9.14 -22.33
C CYS A 197 -30.98 8.78 -23.66
N PRO A 198 -30.37 7.59 -23.78
CA PRO A 198 -29.77 7.14 -25.03
C PRO A 198 -30.83 6.95 -26.14
N LYS A 199 -30.43 7.16 -27.40
CA LYS A 199 -31.28 6.91 -28.59
C LYS A 199 -31.40 5.42 -28.93
N ASP A 200 -30.34 4.65 -28.71
CA ASP A 200 -30.31 3.21 -29.01
C ASP A 200 -31.29 2.43 -28.14
N LYS A 201 -32.12 1.58 -28.77
CA LYS A 201 -33.18 0.81 -28.09
C LYS A 201 -32.67 -0.01 -26.90
N ARG A 202 -31.52 -0.69 -27.05
CA ARG A 202 -30.94 -1.55 -26.00
C ARG A 202 -30.40 -0.73 -24.82
N LEU A 203 -29.72 0.38 -25.08
CA LEU A 203 -29.17 1.26 -24.04
C LEU A 203 -30.27 2.04 -23.35
N ARG A 204 -31.31 2.44 -24.09
CA ARG A 204 -32.53 3.05 -23.56
C ARG A 204 -33.24 2.12 -22.56
N ARG A 205 -33.41 0.83 -22.87
CA ARG A 205 -33.97 -0.15 -21.92
C ARG A 205 -33.17 -0.18 -20.61
N LYS A 206 -31.84 -0.33 -20.69
CA LYS A 206 -30.96 -0.33 -19.50
C LYS A 206 -31.01 0.97 -18.71
N PHE A 207 -31.18 2.11 -19.38
CA PHE A 207 -31.32 3.42 -18.74
C PHE A 207 -32.60 3.48 -17.89
N PHE A 208 -33.74 3.09 -18.47
CA PHE A 208 -35.02 3.08 -17.74
C PHE A 208 -35.06 2.02 -16.64
N GLU A 209 -34.49 0.86 -16.88
CA GLU A 209 -34.33 -0.19 -15.86
C GLU A 209 -33.58 0.34 -14.62
N ALA A 210 -32.43 0.99 -14.83
CA ALA A 210 -31.66 1.58 -13.73
C ALA A 210 -32.44 2.70 -13.00
N ARG A 211 -33.22 3.50 -13.73
CA ARG A 211 -34.05 4.55 -13.12
C ARG A 211 -35.23 4.00 -12.33
N LEU A 212 -35.88 2.95 -12.83
CA LEU A 212 -36.95 2.26 -12.10
C LEU A 212 -36.40 1.59 -10.84
N GLN A 213 -35.21 0.99 -10.92
CA GLN A 213 -34.55 0.40 -9.77
C GLN A 213 -34.25 1.47 -8.70
N GLU A 214 -33.72 2.64 -9.10
CA GLU A 214 -33.48 3.76 -8.17
C GLU A 214 -34.76 4.23 -7.46
N LEU A 215 -35.89 4.30 -8.18
CA LEU A 215 -37.19 4.64 -7.59
C LEU A 215 -37.71 3.54 -6.66
N ASN A 216 -37.60 2.28 -7.06
CA ASN A 216 -38.00 1.14 -6.24
C ASN A 216 -37.18 1.08 -4.95
N ASP A 217 -35.87 1.25 -5.03
CA ASP A 217 -34.98 1.28 -3.86
C ASP A 217 -35.27 2.49 -2.97
N SER A 218 -35.69 3.62 -3.54
CA SER A 218 -36.16 4.77 -2.77
C SER A 218 -37.48 4.48 -2.05
N PHE A 219 -38.42 3.82 -2.72
CA PHE A 219 -39.71 3.46 -2.15
C PHE A 219 -39.58 2.41 -1.03
N VAL A 220 -38.81 1.35 -1.28
CA VAL A 220 -38.48 0.30 -0.29
C VAL A 220 -37.85 0.91 0.95
N ARG A 221 -36.89 1.86 0.79
CA ARG A 221 -36.30 2.57 1.94
C ARG A 221 -37.34 3.35 2.74
N TYR A 222 -38.26 4.05 2.08
CA TYR A 222 -39.32 4.79 2.73
C TYR A 222 -40.25 3.88 3.54
N CYS A 223 -40.67 2.75 2.96
CA CYS A 223 -41.53 1.78 3.64
C CYS A 223 -40.84 1.07 4.81
N HIS A 224 -39.55 0.74 4.70
CA HIS A 224 -38.82 0.08 5.79
C HIS A 224 -38.68 0.97 7.04
N THR A 225 -38.47 2.27 6.86
CA THR A 225 -38.39 3.20 8.00
C THR A 225 -39.67 3.28 8.83
N ASP A 226 -40.83 3.09 8.22
CA ASP A 226 -42.12 3.19 8.90
C ASP A 226 -42.44 1.94 9.73
N MET A 227 -42.13 0.74 9.19
CA MET A 227 -42.38 -0.52 9.91
C MET A 227 -41.51 -0.69 11.16
N GLU A 228 -40.22 -0.37 11.08
CA GLU A 228 -39.31 -0.49 12.24
C GLU A 228 -39.69 0.48 13.37
N ALA A 229 -40.11 1.71 13.01
CA ALA A 229 -40.61 2.68 13.98
C ALA A 229 -41.91 2.19 14.64
N PHE A 230 -42.86 1.67 13.84
CA PHE A 230 -44.11 1.10 14.35
C PHE A 230 -43.90 -0.10 15.29
N LEU A 231 -43.03 -1.04 14.92
CA LEU A 231 -42.71 -2.20 15.77
C LEU A 231 -42.01 -1.77 17.07
N SER A 232 -41.10 -0.80 16.98
CA SER A 232 -40.45 -0.22 18.16
C SER A 232 -41.45 0.45 19.12
N ASP A 233 -42.49 1.09 18.58
CA ASP A 233 -43.57 1.68 19.37
C ASP A 233 -44.42 0.63 20.08
N ILE A 234 -44.73 -0.49 19.42
CA ILE A 234 -45.40 -1.63 20.05
C ILE A 234 -44.55 -2.20 21.18
N ASP A 235 -43.26 -2.45 20.94
CA ASP A 235 -42.36 -3.02 21.96
C ASP A 235 -42.20 -2.08 23.16
N ARG A 236 -42.15 -0.77 22.92
CA ARG A 236 -42.16 0.26 23.96
C ARG A 236 -43.45 0.23 24.77
N SER A 237 -44.60 0.10 24.10
CA SER A 237 -45.91 -0.02 24.75
C SER A 237 -46.00 -1.29 25.60
N LEU A 238 -45.61 -2.44 25.07
CA LEU A 238 -45.58 -3.71 25.79
C LEU A 238 -44.61 -3.68 26.97
N SER A 239 -43.42 -3.08 26.80
CA SER A 239 -42.45 -2.91 27.86
C SER A 239 -42.99 -2.03 28.99
N SER A 240 -43.71 -0.96 28.66
CA SER A 240 -44.33 -0.10 29.67
C SER A 240 -45.41 -0.84 30.45
N SER A 241 -46.25 -1.62 29.78
CA SER A 241 -47.28 -2.45 30.43
C SER A 241 -46.65 -3.51 31.34
N ARG A 242 -45.62 -4.21 30.88
CA ARG A 242 -44.89 -5.21 31.69
C ARG A 242 -44.30 -4.62 32.96
N ARG A 243 -43.76 -3.39 32.90
CA ARG A 243 -43.23 -2.69 34.09
C ARG A 243 -44.32 -2.40 35.12
N VAL A 244 -45.52 -2.02 34.69
CA VAL A 244 -46.66 -1.80 35.59
C VAL A 244 -47.07 -3.10 36.28
N PHE A 245 -47.16 -4.22 35.54
CA PHE A 245 -47.46 -5.53 36.13
C PHE A 245 -46.39 -5.97 37.15
N GLN A 246 -45.11 -5.78 36.84
CA GLN A 246 -44.02 -6.08 37.79
C GLN A 246 -44.11 -5.24 39.07
N GLN A 247 -44.49 -3.97 38.99
CA GLN A 247 -44.67 -3.12 40.17
C GLN A 247 -45.85 -3.57 41.06
N LEU A 248 -46.92 -4.08 40.44
CA LEU A 248 -48.06 -4.66 41.15
C LEU A 248 -47.67 -5.98 41.84
N GLU A 249 -46.93 -6.85 41.14
CA GLU A 249 -46.42 -8.10 41.70
C GLU A 249 -45.44 -7.87 42.86
N ARG A 250 -44.54 -6.87 42.76
CA ARG A 250 -43.62 -6.54 43.86
C ARG A 250 -44.34 -6.08 45.14
N LYS A 251 -45.54 -5.50 45.02
CA LYS A 251 -46.36 -5.12 46.19
C LYS A 251 -47.08 -6.31 46.83
N SER A 252 -47.24 -7.43 46.12
CA SER A 252 -47.99 -8.60 46.61
C SER A 252 -47.14 -9.69 47.25
N VAL A 253 -45.80 -9.58 47.21
CA VAL A 253 -44.86 -10.57 47.77
C VAL A 253 -44.30 -10.07 49.11
N SER A 254 -45.07 -10.24 50.18
CA SER A 254 -44.55 -10.17 51.56
C SER A 254 -44.39 -11.59 52.10
N GLU A 255 -43.35 -11.84 52.91
CA GLU A 255 -43.08 -13.17 53.46
C GLU A 255 -44.23 -13.64 54.38
N PRO A 256 -44.86 -14.80 54.13
CA PRO A 256 -46.00 -15.27 54.93
C PRO A 256 -45.58 -15.59 56.38
N GLN A 257 -46.38 -15.16 57.37
CA GLN A 257 -46.15 -15.53 58.77
C GLN A 257 -46.49 -17.01 59.01
N GLU A 258 -46.05 -17.56 60.15
CA GLU A 258 -46.24 -18.99 60.46
C GLU A 258 -47.73 -19.41 60.48
N ASN A 259 -48.61 -18.55 60.98
CA ASN A 259 -50.07 -18.74 60.94
C ASN A 259 -50.65 -18.81 59.51
N ASP A 260 -49.99 -18.17 58.54
CA ASP A 260 -50.42 -18.21 57.13
C ASP A 260 -50.04 -19.54 56.49
N TRP A 261 -48.91 -20.15 56.87
CA TRP A 261 -48.52 -21.47 56.38
C TRP A 261 -49.50 -22.57 56.79
N ASP A 262 -50.07 -22.51 57.99
CA ASP A 262 -51.07 -23.48 58.44
C ASP A 262 -52.39 -23.34 57.69
N ARG A 263 -52.79 -22.10 57.35
CA ARG A 263 -53.92 -21.82 56.45
C ARG A 263 -53.65 -22.35 55.04
N ILE A 264 -52.45 -22.17 54.51
CA ILE A 264 -52.07 -22.65 53.18
C ILE A 264 -52.07 -24.20 53.16
N LYS A 265 -51.52 -24.86 54.19
CA LYS A 265 -51.57 -26.31 54.34
C LYS A 265 -53.01 -26.84 54.33
N SER A 266 -53.90 -26.21 55.10
CA SER A 266 -55.32 -26.57 55.16
C SER A 266 -56.01 -26.49 53.79
N LYS A 267 -55.68 -25.46 52.99
CA LYS A 267 -56.21 -25.31 51.62
C LYS A 267 -55.73 -26.41 50.68
N VAL A 268 -54.49 -26.86 50.83
CA VAL A 268 -53.91 -27.92 50.00
C VAL A 268 -54.55 -29.26 50.32
N VAL A 269 -54.74 -29.57 51.61
CA VAL A 269 -55.44 -30.78 52.05
C VAL A 269 -56.88 -30.81 51.52
N GLN A 270 -57.60 -29.68 51.54
CA GLN A 270 -58.95 -29.58 50.99
C GLN A 270 -59.02 -29.78 49.47
N ARG A 271 -57.98 -29.39 48.73
CA ARG A 271 -57.92 -29.57 47.27
C ARG A 271 -57.66 -31.01 46.87
N GLY A 272 -57.04 -31.81 47.74
CA GLY A 272 -56.81 -33.24 47.53
C GLY A 272 -55.88 -33.60 46.37
N VAL A 273 -55.15 -32.64 45.80
CA VAL A 273 -54.22 -32.88 44.69
C VAL A 273 -52.83 -33.16 45.27
N TRP A 274 -52.43 -34.42 45.25
CA TRP A 274 -51.14 -34.90 45.77
C TRP A 274 -50.20 -35.38 44.65
N ASP A 275 -50.32 -34.86 43.44
CA ASP A 275 -49.39 -35.17 42.35
C ASP A 275 -48.46 -33.98 42.10
N CYS A 276 -47.18 -34.25 41.86
CA CYS A 276 -46.23 -33.22 41.47
C CYS A 276 -46.50 -32.81 40.01
N PRO A 277 -46.86 -31.55 39.71
CA PRO A 277 -47.19 -31.12 38.36
C PRO A 277 -46.02 -31.10 37.37
N ILE A 278 -44.77 -31.14 37.87
CA ILE A 278 -43.56 -31.10 37.02
C ILE A 278 -43.25 -32.49 36.45
N CYS A 279 -43.29 -33.51 37.29
CA CYS A 279 -42.93 -34.89 36.93
C CYS A 279 -44.13 -35.83 36.85
N LEU A 280 -45.33 -35.34 37.18
CA LEU A 280 -46.60 -36.07 37.14
C LEU A 280 -46.63 -37.32 38.03
N THR A 281 -45.88 -37.32 39.13
CA THR A 281 -45.83 -38.45 40.09
C THR A 281 -46.31 -38.04 41.48
N ALA A 282 -46.85 -39.00 42.23
CA ALA A 282 -47.45 -38.79 43.55
C ALA A 282 -46.45 -38.21 44.58
N LEU A 283 -46.96 -37.34 45.44
CA LEU A 283 -46.33 -36.71 46.59
C LEU A 283 -46.72 -37.49 47.85
N CYS A 284 -45.82 -37.59 48.82
CA CYS A 284 -46.12 -38.29 50.07
C CYS A 284 -47.15 -37.49 50.89
N ASN A 285 -48.29 -38.11 51.22
CA ASN A 285 -49.33 -37.54 52.07
C ASN A 285 -48.98 -37.80 53.56
N PRO A 286 -48.84 -36.77 54.41
CA PRO A 286 -48.51 -36.97 55.82
C PRO A 286 -49.63 -37.62 56.66
N ALA A 287 -50.84 -37.80 56.11
CA ALA A 287 -51.98 -38.39 56.82
C ALA A 287 -52.10 -39.94 56.70
N GLU A 288 -51.31 -40.58 55.84
CA GLU A 288 -51.33 -42.04 55.64
C GLU A 288 -50.00 -42.66 56.07
N SER A 289 -49.87 -42.91 57.37
CA SER A 289 -48.81 -43.75 57.94
C SER A 289 -49.36 -45.16 58.17
N ASP A 290 -49.43 -45.96 57.11
CA ASP A 290 -49.19 -47.41 57.17
C ASP A 290 -49.49 -48.02 55.80
N GLY A 291 -48.46 -48.60 55.19
CA GLY A 291 -48.65 -49.56 54.10
C GLY A 291 -48.04 -49.16 52.74
N CYS A 292 -46.82 -49.66 52.54
CA CYS A 292 -46.24 -50.12 51.27
C CYS A 292 -45.24 -49.24 50.48
N ASN A 293 -44.12 -49.92 50.20
CA ASN A 293 -43.23 -49.86 49.03
C ASN A 293 -42.47 -48.56 48.69
N HIS A 294 -41.25 -48.47 49.22
CA HIS A 294 -39.98 -48.13 48.54
C HIS A 294 -39.88 -47.00 47.48
N GLN A 295 -40.85 -46.10 47.37
CA GLN A 295 -40.76 -44.90 46.52
C GLN A 295 -40.97 -43.57 47.27
N CYS A 296 -41.25 -43.62 48.57
CA CYS A 296 -41.50 -42.43 49.39
C CYS A 296 -40.28 -42.01 50.22
N HIS A 297 -39.24 -41.50 49.57
CA HIS A 297 -38.18 -40.73 50.25
C HIS A 297 -37.95 -39.34 49.63
N ARG A 298 -38.80 -38.93 48.67
CA ARG A 298 -38.73 -37.61 48.03
C ARG A 298 -39.46 -36.60 48.89
N ARG A 299 -38.72 -35.64 49.45
CA ARG A 299 -39.28 -34.55 50.28
C ARG A 299 -40.21 -33.67 49.44
N THR A 300 -41.32 -33.24 50.03
CA THR A 300 -42.32 -32.38 49.38
C THR A 300 -42.11 -30.92 49.81
N MET A 301 -42.21 -30.00 48.86
CA MET A 301 -42.11 -28.57 49.08
C MET A 301 -43.46 -27.91 48.82
N LEU A 302 -43.93 -27.12 49.79
CA LEU A 302 -45.10 -26.26 49.65
C LEU A 302 -44.70 -24.84 49.32
N LEU A 303 -45.35 -24.29 48.30
CA LEU A 303 -45.18 -22.90 47.91
C LEU A 303 -46.25 -22.00 48.57
N SER A 304 -45.91 -20.73 48.80
CA SER A 304 -46.84 -19.72 49.34
C SER A 304 -48.09 -19.52 48.46
N CYS A 305 -47.99 -19.85 47.17
CA CYS A 305 -49.11 -19.87 46.23
C CYS A 305 -50.00 -21.13 46.35
N SER A 306 -49.89 -21.94 47.41
CA SER A 306 -50.67 -23.15 47.69
C SER A 306 -50.50 -24.30 46.68
N HIS A 307 -49.31 -24.41 46.07
CA HIS A 307 -48.94 -25.51 45.16
C HIS A 307 -47.85 -26.38 45.78
N LEU A 308 -47.91 -27.68 45.50
CA LEU A 308 -46.96 -28.68 46.00
C LEU A 308 -46.09 -29.25 44.88
N PHE A 309 -44.82 -29.51 45.18
CA PHE A 309 -43.86 -30.13 44.27
C PHE A 309 -42.90 -31.05 45.02
N HIS A 310 -42.28 -32.03 44.36
CA HIS A 310 -41.10 -32.66 44.92
C HIS A 310 -39.96 -31.63 45.00
N GLN A 311 -39.18 -31.70 46.08
CA GLN A 311 -38.05 -30.80 46.30
C GLN A 311 -37.10 -30.77 45.09
N LEU A 312 -36.69 -31.95 44.60
CA LEU A 312 -35.77 -32.06 43.47
C LEU A 312 -36.36 -31.52 42.15
N CYS A 313 -37.67 -31.71 41.92
CA CYS A 313 -38.32 -31.20 40.71
C CYS A 313 -38.39 -29.67 40.73
N LEU A 314 -38.68 -29.10 41.90
CA LEU A 314 -38.71 -27.65 42.08
C LEU A 314 -37.30 -27.04 41.96
N GLU A 315 -36.30 -27.65 42.58
CA GLU A 315 -34.90 -27.21 42.50
C GLU A 315 -34.36 -27.30 41.07
N ALA A 316 -34.67 -28.36 40.34
CA ALA A 316 -34.31 -28.49 38.92
C ALA A 316 -34.96 -27.38 38.09
N PHE A 317 -36.25 -27.10 38.31
CA PHE A 317 -36.94 -26.01 37.64
C PHE A 317 -36.28 -24.65 37.94
N GLU A 318 -36.01 -24.37 39.21
CA GLU A 318 -35.32 -23.14 39.65
C GLU A 318 -33.94 -23.00 39.01
N ALA A 319 -33.19 -24.09 38.84
CA ALA A 319 -31.88 -24.08 38.19
C ALA A 319 -31.95 -23.76 36.68
N PHE A 320 -33.03 -24.16 36.00
CA PHE A 320 -33.24 -23.86 34.57
C PHE A 320 -33.82 -22.46 34.33
N THR A 321 -34.64 -21.95 35.25
CA THR A 321 -35.17 -20.59 35.14
C THR A 321 -34.11 -19.59 35.58
N VAL A 322 -33.46 -18.94 34.60
CA VAL A 322 -32.57 -17.79 34.87
C VAL A 322 -33.35 -16.78 35.72
N PHE A 323 -32.88 -16.58 36.95
CA PHE A 323 -33.46 -15.69 37.94
C PHE A 323 -33.91 -14.38 37.26
N SER A 324 -35.22 -14.14 37.26
CA SER A 324 -35.73 -12.80 36.93
C SER A 324 -35.05 -11.80 37.86
N ALA A 325 -34.75 -10.59 37.37
CA ALA A 325 -33.78 -9.61 37.90
C ALA A 325 -33.79 -9.31 39.42
N ASP A 326 -34.78 -9.81 40.17
CA ASP A 326 -34.97 -9.62 41.61
C ASP A 326 -34.68 -10.90 42.45
N GLY A 327 -34.24 -12.01 41.85
CA GLY A 327 -33.76 -13.20 42.57
C GLY A 327 -34.84 -14.10 43.20
N ILE A 328 -36.13 -13.78 43.02
CA ILE A 328 -37.27 -14.55 43.57
C ILE A 328 -37.78 -15.56 42.52
N PRO A 329 -37.87 -16.86 42.84
CA PRO A 329 -38.37 -17.87 41.90
C PRO A 329 -39.88 -17.75 41.66
N SER A 330 -40.31 -18.08 40.43
CA SER A 330 -41.72 -18.04 40.00
C SER A 330 -42.33 -19.43 39.89
N CYS A 331 -43.57 -19.59 40.34
CA CYS A 331 -44.21 -20.89 40.44
C CYS A 331 -44.42 -21.51 39.05
N PRO A 332 -44.06 -22.77 38.80
CA PRO A 332 -44.25 -23.42 37.50
C PRO A 332 -45.70 -23.43 37.01
N LEU A 333 -46.67 -23.45 37.94
CA LEU A 333 -48.10 -23.51 37.62
C LEU A 333 -48.74 -22.14 37.45
N CYS A 334 -48.63 -21.28 38.44
CA CYS A 334 -49.35 -20.01 38.46
C CYS A 334 -48.47 -18.79 38.13
N ARG A 335 -47.16 -19.01 37.91
CA ARG A 335 -46.14 -17.98 37.62
C ARG A 335 -45.98 -16.89 38.67
N SER A 336 -46.74 -16.97 39.78
CA SER A 336 -46.60 -16.08 40.91
C SER A 336 -45.27 -16.30 41.61
N ALA A 337 -44.63 -15.21 42.06
CA ALA A 337 -43.50 -15.28 42.99
C ALA A 337 -43.91 -16.00 44.27
N TYR A 338 -43.02 -16.84 44.81
CA TYR A 338 -43.34 -17.66 45.97
C TYR A 338 -42.21 -17.75 47.00
N HIS A 339 -42.62 -18.03 48.23
CA HIS A 339 -41.76 -18.61 49.27
C HIS A 339 -42.00 -20.12 49.34
N LYS A 340 -41.02 -20.90 49.79
CA LYS A 340 -41.12 -22.36 49.87
C LYS A 340 -40.85 -22.86 51.29
N LYS A 341 -41.68 -23.78 51.77
CA LYS A 341 -41.54 -24.45 53.08
C LYS A 341 -41.55 -25.96 52.87
N LEU A 342 -40.63 -26.65 53.52
CA LEU A 342 -40.58 -28.11 53.50
C LEU A 342 -41.68 -28.67 54.40
N ILE A 343 -42.39 -29.70 53.93
CA ILE A 343 -43.47 -30.38 54.67
C ILE A 343 -43.11 -31.83 54.94
#